data_AF-A0AAU6CTL0-F1
#
_entry.id   AF-A0AAU6CTL0-F1
#
_cell.length_a   1.000
_cell.length_b   1.000
_cell.length_c   1.000
_cell.angle_alpha   90.00
_cell.angle_beta   90.00
_cell.angle_gamma   90.00
#
_symmetry.space_group_name_H-M   'P 1'
#
loop_
_entity.id
_entity.type
_entity.pdbx_description
1 polymer ?
#
loop_
_entity_poly.entity_id
_entity_poly.type
_entity_poly.pdbx_seq_one_letter_code
_entity_poly.pdbx_strand_id
1 'polypeptide(L)'
;MARAAVSGRLTARLRWQAAALVERREESPTAQTLVFDVPGWAGHLPGQHVDVRLTAEDGYSTQRSYSIASAPDADRVELTVQRVPDGEVSPYLADELAVGDAVEIRGPVGGWFVWRPDQMEPVLLVAGGSGVVPLMSMVRVRGMIGSRVPFRLLYSVREPADRLYGPELDRGSAGLDTTYVYTRAVPDGWTRPPGRLAPEDLARWGWPADFQPTCYVCGPTGFVEAAAGMLVALGHHPARIRTERFGPSGG
;
A
#
# COMPACT_ATOMS: atom_id res chain seq x y z
N MET A 1 37.33 26.21 -7.92
CA MET A 1 36.96 25.45 -6.72
C MET A 1 35.44 25.42 -6.61
N ALA A 2 34.81 24.30 -6.92
CA ALA A 2 33.41 24.05 -6.61
C ALA A 2 33.31 22.56 -6.26
N ARG A 3 33.33 22.26 -4.97
CA ARG A 3 33.11 20.91 -4.44
C ARG A 3 31.63 20.58 -4.70
N ALA A 4 31.40 19.63 -5.60
CA ALA A 4 30.13 18.92 -5.68
C ALA A 4 29.94 18.21 -4.33
N ALA A 5 29.00 18.72 -3.52
CA ALA A 5 28.57 18.06 -2.30
C ALA A 5 27.78 16.81 -2.71
N VAL A 6 28.48 15.66 -2.75
CA VAL A 6 27.86 14.35 -2.78
C VAL A 6 27.03 14.23 -1.49
N SER A 7 25.70 14.30 -1.63
CA SER A 7 24.75 14.16 -0.53
C SER A 7 24.97 12.84 0.19
N GLY A 8 25.52 12.90 1.40
CA GLY A 8 25.91 11.77 2.25
C GLY A 8 24.74 10.96 2.84
N ARG A 9 23.67 10.71 2.07
CA ARG A 9 22.57 9.80 2.46
C ARG A 9 22.59 8.46 1.72
N LEU A 10 23.68 8.14 1.02
CA LEU A 10 23.86 6.86 0.36
C LEU A 10 24.65 5.90 1.27
N THR A 11 23.98 4.82 1.68
CA THR A 11 24.51 3.58 2.31
C THR A 11 24.65 3.54 3.84
N ALA A 12 23.61 3.91 4.59
CA ALA A 12 23.35 3.13 5.79
C ALA A 12 22.98 1.71 5.32
N ARG A 13 23.80 0.69 5.62
CA ARG A 13 23.42 -0.71 5.38
C ARG A 13 22.07 -0.93 6.03
N LEU A 14 21.08 -1.40 5.27
CA LEU A 14 19.80 -1.85 5.83
C LEU A 14 20.10 -2.98 6.81
N ARG A 15 19.81 -2.75 8.10
CA ARG A 15 20.01 -3.72 9.17
C ARG A 15 18.66 -4.28 9.58
N TRP A 16 18.67 -5.52 10.03
CA TRP A 16 17.55 -6.08 10.77
C TRP A 16 17.46 -5.37 12.12
N GLN A 17 16.26 -4.95 12.48
CA GLN A 17 15.92 -4.32 13.75
C GLN A 17 14.81 -5.12 14.40
N ALA A 18 14.88 -5.31 15.71
CA ALA A 18 13.77 -5.87 16.46
C ALA A 18 12.59 -4.88 16.42
N ALA A 19 11.40 -5.40 16.19
CA ALA A 19 10.17 -4.64 16.08
C ALA A 19 9.11 -5.29 16.98
N ALA A 20 8.72 -4.61 18.04
CA ALA A 20 7.77 -5.14 19.02
C ALA A 20 6.33 -4.78 18.59
N LEU A 21 5.44 -5.76 18.56
CA LEU A 21 4.03 -5.52 18.27
C LEU A 21 3.37 -4.83 19.47
N VAL A 22 2.87 -3.61 19.26
CA VAL A 22 2.24 -2.81 20.32
C VAL A 22 0.73 -2.72 20.17
N GLU A 23 0.19 -2.94 18.97
CA GLU A 23 -1.24 -2.86 18.71
C GLU A 23 -1.63 -3.73 17.49
N ARG A 24 -2.84 -4.28 17.54
CA ARG A 24 -3.49 -5.01 16.44
C ARG A 24 -4.86 -4.41 16.19
N ARG A 25 -5.23 -4.25 14.93
CA ARG A 25 -6.55 -3.75 14.49
C ARG A 25 -7.10 -4.66 13.39
N GLU A 26 -8.32 -5.14 13.57
CA GLU A 26 -9.02 -5.88 12.52
C GLU A 26 -9.46 -4.92 11.41
N GLU A 27 -9.04 -5.20 10.17
CA GLU A 27 -9.45 -4.42 8.99
C GLU A 27 -10.56 -5.13 8.21
N SER A 28 -10.53 -6.47 8.20
CA SER A 28 -11.51 -7.33 7.55
C SER A 28 -11.42 -8.74 8.16
N PRO A 29 -12.35 -9.67 7.84
CA PRO A 29 -12.25 -11.06 8.26
C PRO A 29 -10.96 -11.79 7.82
N THR A 30 -10.20 -11.21 6.88
CA THR A 30 -8.96 -11.80 6.36
C THR A 30 -7.74 -10.91 6.55
N ALA A 31 -7.84 -9.77 7.23
CA ALA A 31 -6.72 -8.85 7.33
C ALA A 31 -6.65 -8.09 8.66
N GLN A 32 -5.42 -7.89 9.13
CA GLN A 32 -5.10 -7.20 10.37
C GLN A 32 -4.07 -6.10 10.08
N THR A 33 -4.25 -4.92 10.66
CA THR A 33 -3.19 -3.91 10.78
C THR A 33 -2.42 -4.17 12.07
N LEU A 34 -1.10 -4.32 11.93
CA LEU A 34 -0.14 -4.56 13.00
C LEU A 34 0.70 -3.31 13.18
N VAL A 35 0.72 -2.76 14.40
CA VAL A 35 1.52 -1.58 14.73
C VAL A 35 2.75 -2.04 15.48
N PHE A 36 3.92 -1.78 14.91
CA PHE A 36 5.20 -2.13 15.51
C PHE A 36 5.90 -0.90 16.05
N ASP A 37 6.46 -1.03 17.25
CA ASP A 37 7.50 -0.14 17.76
C ASP A 37 8.87 -0.63 17.25
N VAL A 38 9.58 0.25 16.57
CA VAL A 38 10.84 0.00 15.88
C VAL A 38 11.84 1.07 16.31
N PRO A 39 12.50 0.89 17.47
CA PRO A 39 13.39 1.91 18.03
C PRO A 39 14.47 2.37 17.05
N GLY A 40 14.54 3.68 16.82
CA GLY A 40 15.50 4.28 15.90
C GLY A 40 15.10 4.10 14.43
N TRP A 41 13.81 4.03 14.15
CA TRP A 41 13.31 3.98 12.78
C TRP A 41 13.69 5.28 12.04
N ALA A 42 14.35 5.14 10.90
CA ALA A 42 14.86 6.29 10.15
C ALA A 42 13.77 7.05 9.36
N GLY A 43 12.51 6.64 9.49
CA GLY A 43 11.40 7.08 8.66
C GLY A 43 11.33 6.34 7.32
N HIS A 44 10.29 6.66 6.55
CA HIS A 44 10.03 6.06 5.24
C HIS A 44 9.31 7.06 4.34
N LEU A 45 9.25 6.75 3.04
CA LEU A 45 8.44 7.48 2.08
C LEU A 45 7.15 6.70 1.78
N PRO A 46 6.02 7.38 1.51
CA PRO A 46 4.76 6.70 1.31
C PRO A 46 4.77 5.87 0.03
N GLY A 47 4.49 4.58 0.18
CA GLY A 47 4.60 3.56 -0.86
C GLY A 47 5.84 2.66 -0.75
N GLN A 48 6.73 2.89 0.22
CA GLN A 48 7.79 1.93 0.55
C GLN A 48 7.26 0.75 1.37
N HIS A 49 8.06 -0.32 1.41
CA HIS A 49 7.78 -1.53 2.17
C HIS A 49 8.95 -1.87 3.10
N VAL A 50 8.75 -2.85 3.96
CA VAL A 50 9.80 -3.47 4.77
C VAL A 50 9.81 -4.97 4.53
N ASP A 51 10.97 -5.60 4.71
CA ASP A 51 11.04 -7.05 4.89
C ASP A 51 10.77 -7.37 6.36
N VAL A 52 9.84 -8.30 6.61
CA VAL A 52 9.60 -8.90 7.92
C VAL A 52 10.18 -10.30 7.89
N ARG A 53 11.06 -10.62 8.84
CA ARG A 53 11.62 -11.95 9.05
C ARG A 53 11.08 -12.56 10.33
N LEU A 54 10.67 -13.81 10.21
CA LEU A 54 10.32 -14.68 11.32
C LEU A 54 11.41 -15.74 11.42
N THR A 55 11.87 -16.00 12.66
CA THR A 55 12.86 -17.02 12.95
C THR A 55 12.29 -17.96 14.00
N ALA A 56 12.14 -19.24 13.65
CA ALA A 56 11.67 -20.28 14.56
C ALA A 56 12.76 -20.69 15.56
N GLU A 57 12.38 -21.38 16.64
CA GLU A 57 13.30 -21.81 17.71
C GLU A 57 14.40 -22.76 17.21
N ASP A 58 14.13 -23.53 16.15
CA ASP A 58 15.10 -24.42 15.50
C ASP A 58 16.07 -23.69 14.55
N GLY A 59 15.94 -22.37 14.44
CA GLY A 59 16.77 -21.51 13.60
C GLY A 59 16.30 -21.38 12.15
N TYR A 60 15.22 -22.03 11.74
CA TYR A 60 14.61 -21.79 10.43
C TYR A 60 14.10 -20.36 10.35
N SER A 61 14.36 -19.66 9.24
CA SER A 61 13.85 -18.31 9.03
C SER A 61 13.21 -18.15 7.66
N THR A 62 12.11 -17.40 7.63
CA THR A 62 11.39 -17.04 6.42
C THR A 62 11.11 -15.53 6.47
N GLN A 63 11.10 -14.88 5.31
CA GLN A 63 10.88 -13.43 5.24
C GLN A 63 9.92 -13.07 4.11
N ARG A 64 9.12 -12.02 4.31
CA ARG A 64 8.21 -11.48 3.30
C ARG A 64 8.19 -9.96 3.36
N SER A 65 7.97 -9.34 2.22
CA SER A 65 7.86 -7.89 2.12
C SER A 65 6.43 -7.44 2.39
N TYR A 66 6.27 -6.41 3.23
CA TYR A 66 4.99 -5.81 3.58
C TYR A 66 5.07 -4.30 3.37
N SER A 67 4.09 -3.75 2.64
CA SER A 67 3.98 -2.31 2.47
C SER A 67 3.70 -1.62 3.80
N ILE A 68 4.32 -0.46 4.00
CA ILE A 68 4.04 0.36 5.17
C ILE A 68 2.70 1.08 4.91
N ALA A 69 1.77 0.94 5.84
CA ALA A 69 0.43 1.53 5.78
C ALA A 69 0.38 2.94 6.35
N SER A 70 1.22 3.25 7.34
CA SER A 70 1.19 4.51 8.07
C SER A 70 1.84 5.65 7.30
N ALA A 71 1.56 6.88 7.74
CA ALA A 71 2.48 7.98 7.51
C ALA A 71 3.72 7.82 8.43
N PRO A 72 4.85 8.48 8.13
CA PRO A 72 6.01 8.47 9.03
C PRO A 72 5.64 9.00 10.42
N ASP A 73 5.80 8.13 11.42
CA ASP A 73 5.64 8.43 12.85
C ASP A 73 6.86 7.88 13.58
N ALA A 74 7.55 8.74 14.33
CA ALA A 74 8.87 8.58 14.93
C ALA A 74 9.44 7.15 14.84
N ASP A 75 9.03 6.29 15.78
CA ASP A 75 9.50 4.91 15.92
C ASP A 75 8.42 3.88 15.55
N ARG A 76 7.32 4.27 14.91
CA ARG A 76 6.20 3.36 14.61
C ARG A 76 6.03 3.04 13.14
N VAL A 77 5.78 1.77 12.87
CA VAL A 77 5.48 1.25 11.53
C VAL A 77 4.18 0.44 11.59
N GLU A 78 3.20 0.83 10.78
CA GLU A 78 1.99 0.04 10.59
C GLU A 78 2.13 -0.85 9.35
N LEU A 79 1.87 -2.15 9.51
CA LEU A 79 1.82 -3.13 8.41
C LEU A 79 0.45 -3.78 8.39
N THR A 80 -0.22 -3.78 7.25
CA THR A 80 -1.49 -4.49 7.10
C THR A 80 -1.27 -5.80 6.37
N VAL A 81 -1.52 -6.89 7.09
CA VAL A 81 -1.29 -8.26 6.65
C VAL A 81 -2.63 -8.87 6.28
N GLN A 82 -2.78 -9.25 5.01
CA GLN A 82 -3.88 -10.10 4.57
C GLN A 82 -3.45 -11.56 4.64
N ARG A 83 -4.25 -12.37 5.35
CA ARG A 83 -4.03 -13.81 5.53
C ARG A 83 -4.14 -14.54 4.20
N VAL A 84 -3.04 -15.19 3.79
CA VAL A 84 -3.01 -16.18 2.72
C VAL A 84 -3.06 -17.57 3.37
N PRO A 85 -4.14 -18.37 3.16
CA PRO A 85 -4.36 -19.63 3.88
C PRO A 85 -3.17 -20.61 3.86
N ASP A 86 -2.49 -20.71 2.72
CA ASP A 86 -1.37 -21.64 2.51
C ASP A 86 0.00 -20.92 2.58
N GLY A 87 0.05 -19.72 3.16
CA GLY A 87 1.29 -18.96 3.33
C GLY A 87 2.02 -19.31 4.62
N GLU A 88 3.35 -19.28 4.62
CA GLU A 88 4.14 -19.53 5.84
C GLU A 88 4.12 -18.36 6.84
N VAL A 89 4.06 -17.12 6.32
CA VAL A 89 4.26 -15.91 7.16
C VAL A 89 2.96 -15.22 7.51
N SER A 90 2.03 -15.09 6.56
CA SER A 90 0.81 -14.32 6.79
C SER A 90 -0.13 -14.91 7.83
N PRO A 91 -0.33 -16.25 7.95
CA PRO A 91 -1.16 -16.80 9.02
C PRO A 91 -0.57 -16.53 10.39
N TYR A 92 0.74 -16.73 10.58
CA TYR A 92 1.40 -16.41 11.85
C TYR A 92 1.21 -14.94 12.25
N LEU A 93 1.50 -14.01 11.33
CA LEU A 93 1.32 -12.58 11.60
C LEU A 93 -0.16 -12.20 11.85
N ALA A 94 -1.08 -12.75 11.06
CA ALA A 94 -2.51 -12.39 11.12
C ALA A 94 -3.27 -13.09 12.25
N ASP A 95 -2.85 -14.27 12.70
CA ASP A 95 -3.63 -15.11 13.61
C ASP A 95 -2.90 -15.36 14.95
N GLU A 96 -1.56 -15.47 14.96
CA GLU A 96 -0.80 -15.97 16.12
C GLU A 96 0.01 -14.88 16.87
N LEU A 97 0.65 -13.96 16.15
CA LEU A 97 1.53 -12.95 16.75
C LEU A 97 0.78 -12.08 17.78
N ALA A 98 1.20 -12.05 19.04
CA ALA A 98 0.51 -11.32 20.09
C ALA A 98 1.16 -9.95 20.38
N VAL A 99 0.39 -9.03 20.97
CA VAL A 99 0.96 -7.78 21.49
C VAL A 99 2.01 -8.12 22.56
N GLY A 100 3.18 -7.52 22.43
CA GLY A 100 4.37 -7.84 23.24
C GLY A 100 5.38 -8.74 22.53
N ASP A 101 4.97 -9.47 21.50
CA ASP A 101 5.89 -10.28 20.68
C ASP A 101 6.74 -9.39 19.77
N ALA A 102 7.88 -9.92 19.32
CA ALA A 102 8.78 -9.21 18.43
C ALA A 102 9.05 -9.99 17.14
N VAL A 103 9.20 -9.24 16.05
CA VAL A 103 9.69 -9.74 14.75
C VAL A 103 10.94 -8.97 14.36
N GLU A 104 11.64 -9.41 13.32
CA GLU A 104 12.73 -8.65 12.75
C GLU A 104 12.25 -7.90 11.50
N ILE A 105 12.48 -6.59 11.46
CA ILE A 105 12.14 -5.72 10.32
C ILE A 105 13.42 -5.17 9.69
N ARG A 106 13.44 -5.10 8.37
CA ARG A 106 14.49 -4.43 7.60
C ARG A 106 13.88 -3.53 6.54
N GLY A 107 14.28 -2.26 6.55
CA GLY A 107 13.80 -1.28 5.58
C GLY A 107 14.15 0.16 5.97
N PRO A 108 13.48 1.14 5.34
CA PRO A 108 12.51 0.96 4.26
C PRO A 108 13.18 0.52 2.94
N VAL A 109 12.46 -0.25 2.13
CA VAL A 109 12.88 -0.74 0.81
C VAL A 109 11.97 -0.14 -0.27
N GLY A 110 12.52 0.05 -1.47
CA GLY A 110 11.81 0.63 -2.60
C GLY A 110 12.17 2.10 -2.84
N GLY A 111 11.52 2.71 -3.82
CA GLY A 111 11.78 4.10 -4.22
C GLY A 111 11.11 4.50 -5.54
N TRP A 112 10.79 3.51 -6.39
CA TRP A 112 10.00 3.69 -7.61
C TRP A 112 8.54 4.05 -7.29
N PHE A 113 7.89 3.24 -6.45
CA PHE A 113 6.48 3.36 -6.11
C PHE A 113 6.20 4.36 -4.97
N VAL A 114 6.86 5.52 -5.00
CA VAL A 114 6.77 6.51 -3.91
C VAL A 114 6.03 7.76 -4.36
N TRP A 115 5.14 8.28 -3.53
CA TRP A 115 4.64 9.64 -3.66
C TRP A 115 5.48 10.63 -2.87
N ARG A 116 5.76 11.79 -3.43
CA ARG A 116 6.55 12.85 -2.80
C ARG A 116 5.71 14.12 -2.64
N PRO A 117 5.81 14.82 -1.50
CA PRO A 117 5.06 16.05 -1.24
C PRO A 117 5.23 17.19 -2.26
N ASP A 118 6.33 17.19 -3.01
CA ASP A 118 6.64 18.18 -4.06
C ASP A 118 5.98 17.85 -5.41
N GLN A 119 5.34 16.68 -5.55
CA GLN A 119 4.52 16.35 -6.71
C GLN A 119 3.20 17.12 -6.64
N MET A 120 2.95 17.94 -7.66
CA MET A 120 1.80 18.85 -7.71
C MET A 120 0.72 18.43 -8.71
N GLU A 121 1.03 17.47 -9.59
CA GLU A 121 0.08 16.89 -10.53
C GLU A 121 -1.00 16.06 -9.81
N PRO A 122 -2.22 15.95 -10.38
CA PRO A 122 -3.25 15.05 -9.85
C PRO A 122 -2.73 13.61 -9.70
N VAL A 123 -3.25 12.89 -8.71
CA VAL A 123 -2.84 11.52 -8.45
C VAL A 123 -4.02 10.58 -8.64
N LEU A 124 -3.76 9.49 -9.37
CA LEU A 124 -4.67 8.35 -9.51
C LEU A 124 -4.10 7.16 -8.73
N LEU A 125 -4.84 6.66 -7.75
CA LEU A 125 -4.51 5.48 -6.97
C LEU A 125 -5.42 4.34 -7.44
N VAL A 126 -4.85 3.22 -7.88
CA VAL A 126 -5.60 2.05 -8.37
C VAL A 126 -5.19 0.82 -7.58
N ALA A 127 -6.08 0.36 -6.70
CA ALA A 127 -5.81 -0.75 -5.78
C ALA A 127 -6.59 -2.01 -6.16
N GLY A 128 -5.95 -3.17 -6.04
CA GLY A 128 -6.59 -4.47 -6.01
C GLY A 128 -6.35 -5.18 -4.68
N GLY A 129 -7.41 -5.44 -3.90
CA GLY A 129 -7.30 -6.12 -2.60
C GLY A 129 -6.35 -5.41 -1.61
N SER A 130 -5.38 -6.13 -1.05
CA SER A 130 -4.31 -5.57 -0.19
C SER A 130 -3.37 -4.60 -0.91
N GLY A 131 -3.48 -4.44 -2.23
CA GLY A 131 -2.83 -3.38 -3.00
C GLY A 131 -3.12 -1.96 -2.51
N VAL A 132 -4.17 -1.76 -1.72
CA VAL A 132 -4.51 -0.46 -1.14
C VAL A 132 -3.54 -0.01 -0.03
N VAL A 133 -2.80 -0.94 0.61
CA VAL A 133 -1.93 -0.65 1.76
C VAL A 133 -0.87 0.44 1.47
N PRO A 134 -0.01 0.33 0.44
CA PRO A 134 0.95 1.40 0.14
C PRO A 134 0.26 2.70 -0.31
N LEU A 135 -0.94 2.62 -0.89
CA LEU A 135 -1.71 3.79 -1.32
C LEU A 135 -2.30 4.54 -0.12
N MET A 136 -2.66 3.83 0.96
CA MET A 136 -3.08 4.47 2.21
C MET A 136 -1.96 5.23 2.87
N SER A 137 -0.71 4.77 2.79
CA SER A 137 0.43 5.57 3.24
C SER A 137 0.51 6.91 2.48
N MET A 138 0.26 6.90 1.16
CA MET A 138 0.20 8.14 0.36
C MET A 138 -0.96 9.05 0.79
N VAL A 139 -2.15 8.48 1.00
CA VAL A 139 -3.33 9.22 1.47
C VAL A 139 -3.08 9.85 2.84
N ARG A 140 -2.52 9.09 3.78
CA ARG A 140 -2.23 9.54 5.15
C ARG A 140 -1.15 10.60 5.18
N VAL A 141 -0.07 10.44 4.43
CA VAL A 141 0.97 11.50 4.31
C VAL A 141 0.39 12.75 3.69
N ARG A 142 -0.41 12.65 2.62
CA ARG A 142 -1.10 13.79 2.01
C ARG A 142 -1.95 14.56 3.03
N GLY A 143 -2.74 13.84 3.83
CA GLY A 143 -3.54 14.42 4.91
C GLY A 143 -2.71 15.08 5.99
N MET A 144 -1.67 14.38 6.48
CA MET A 144 -0.74 14.86 7.51
C MET A 144 -0.08 16.18 7.14
N ILE A 145 0.34 16.35 5.88
CA ILE A 145 0.98 17.59 5.41
C ILE A 145 -0.02 18.65 4.92
N GLY A 146 -1.33 18.37 4.96
CA GLY A 146 -2.37 19.27 4.46
C GLY A 146 -2.31 19.54 2.96
N SER A 147 -1.77 18.60 2.16
CA SER A 147 -1.64 18.79 0.71
C SER A 147 -3.01 18.83 0.03
N ARG A 148 -3.16 19.78 -0.91
CA ARG A 148 -4.38 19.96 -1.71
C ARG A 148 -4.32 19.29 -3.07
N VAL A 149 -3.24 18.57 -3.38
CA VAL A 149 -3.12 17.80 -4.63
C VAL A 149 -4.29 16.84 -4.71
N PRO A 150 -5.09 16.85 -5.79
CA PRO A 150 -6.31 16.05 -5.84
C PRO A 150 -5.97 14.57 -6.06
N PHE A 151 -6.48 13.71 -5.20
CA PHE A 151 -6.32 12.27 -5.24
C PHE A 151 -7.63 11.62 -5.65
N ARG A 152 -7.57 10.63 -6.54
CA ARG A 152 -8.69 9.72 -6.81
C ARG A 152 -8.23 8.29 -6.54
N LEU A 153 -8.97 7.58 -5.69
CA LEU A 153 -8.74 6.18 -5.38
C LEU A 153 -9.82 5.31 -6.03
N LEU A 154 -9.42 4.44 -6.95
CA LEU A 154 -10.24 3.36 -7.47
C LEU A 154 -9.81 2.06 -6.81
N TYR A 155 -10.67 1.54 -5.93
CA TYR A 155 -10.36 0.38 -5.12
C TYR A 155 -11.20 -0.82 -5.56
N SER A 156 -10.54 -1.76 -6.27
CA SER A 156 -11.13 -3.03 -6.64
C SER A 156 -10.99 -4.05 -5.51
N VAL A 157 -12.13 -4.55 -5.04
CA VAL A 157 -12.25 -5.46 -3.89
C VAL A 157 -13.34 -6.49 -4.17
N ARG A 158 -13.39 -7.61 -3.44
CA ARG A 158 -14.35 -8.67 -3.78
C ARG A 158 -15.78 -8.30 -3.41
N GLU A 159 -15.94 -7.83 -2.19
CA GLU A 159 -17.22 -7.46 -1.59
C GLU A 159 -16.99 -6.46 -0.44
N PRO A 160 -18.04 -5.85 0.11
CA PRO A 160 -17.91 -4.81 1.13
C PRO A 160 -17.13 -5.25 2.38
N ALA A 161 -17.28 -6.50 2.81
CA ALA A 161 -16.60 -7.04 3.99
C ALA A 161 -15.08 -7.17 3.83
N ASP A 162 -14.55 -7.16 2.61
CA ASP A 162 -13.12 -7.25 2.32
C ASP A 162 -12.42 -5.88 2.25
N ARG A 163 -13.16 -4.78 2.46
CA ARG A 163 -12.61 -3.43 2.39
C ARG A 163 -11.63 -3.19 3.54
N LEU A 164 -10.36 -3.01 3.21
CA LEU A 164 -9.39 -2.50 4.18
C LEU A 164 -9.60 -0.99 4.38
N TYR A 165 -9.41 -0.52 5.61
CA TYR A 165 -9.55 0.90 5.98
C TYR A 165 -10.91 1.51 5.66
N GLY A 166 -11.96 0.69 5.61
CA GLY A 166 -13.30 1.12 5.23
C GLY A 166 -13.80 2.37 5.98
N PRO A 167 -13.79 2.37 7.32
CA PRO A 167 -14.20 3.53 8.11
C PRO A 167 -13.37 4.80 7.85
N GLU A 168 -12.06 4.66 7.61
CA GLU A 168 -11.19 5.80 7.29
C GLU A 168 -11.50 6.40 5.92
N LEU A 169 -11.68 5.53 4.91
CA LEU A 169 -12.02 5.93 3.56
C LEU A 169 -13.44 6.52 3.45
N ASP A 170 -14.41 6.00 4.22
CA ASP A 170 -15.79 6.51 4.25
C ASP A 170 -15.91 7.86 4.94
N ARG A 171 -15.08 8.13 5.95
CA ARG A 171 -14.98 9.47 6.55
C ARG A 171 -14.53 10.50 5.52
N GLY A 172 -13.76 10.06 4.53
CA GLY A 172 -13.22 10.89 3.46
C GLY A 172 -12.15 11.86 3.94
N SER A 173 -11.53 12.54 2.99
CA SER A 173 -10.66 13.69 3.26
C SER A 173 -10.77 14.69 2.12
N ALA A 174 -10.58 15.98 2.42
CA ALA A 174 -10.70 17.02 1.40
C ALA A 174 -9.73 16.76 0.22
N GLY A 175 -10.30 16.63 -0.98
CA GLY A 175 -9.54 16.34 -2.21
C GLY A 175 -9.10 14.88 -2.37
N LEU A 176 -9.69 13.94 -1.63
CA LEU A 176 -9.66 12.50 -1.95
C LEU A 176 -11.06 12.06 -2.37
N ASP A 177 -11.19 11.62 -3.63
CA ASP A 177 -12.40 10.93 -4.09
C ASP A 177 -12.13 9.41 -4.10
N THR A 178 -12.93 8.65 -3.35
CA THR A 178 -12.82 7.18 -3.31
C THR A 178 -13.97 6.54 -4.06
N THR A 179 -13.66 5.58 -4.94
CA THR A 179 -14.63 4.78 -5.68
C THR A 179 -14.30 3.30 -5.51
N TYR A 180 -15.32 2.51 -5.16
CA TYR A 180 -15.19 1.05 -5.03
C TYR A 180 -15.65 0.33 -6.29
N VAL A 181 -14.87 -0.67 -6.70
CA VAL A 181 -15.18 -1.59 -7.79
C VAL A 181 -15.27 -3.02 -7.24
N TYR A 182 -16.47 -3.43 -6.87
CA TYR A 182 -16.70 -4.76 -6.32
C TYR A 182 -16.71 -5.83 -7.41
N THR A 183 -16.03 -6.95 -7.17
CA THR A 183 -15.84 -8.00 -8.18
C THR A 183 -16.75 -9.22 -8.00
N ARG A 184 -17.35 -9.43 -6.82
CA ARG A 184 -18.19 -10.60 -6.51
C ARG A 184 -19.56 -10.23 -5.96
N ALA A 185 -19.62 -9.35 -4.96
CA ALA A 185 -20.87 -8.90 -4.35
C ALA A 185 -20.84 -7.39 -4.09
N VAL A 186 -22.00 -6.73 -4.21
CA VAL A 186 -22.15 -5.29 -4.05
C VAL A 186 -23.10 -4.98 -2.88
N PRO A 187 -23.00 -3.79 -2.25
CA PRO A 187 -24.02 -3.30 -1.33
C PRO A 187 -25.39 -3.14 -2.01
N ASP A 188 -26.45 -3.12 -1.21
CA ASP A 188 -27.78 -2.77 -1.70
C ASP A 188 -27.80 -1.36 -2.29
N GLY A 189 -28.47 -1.20 -3.44
CA GLY A 189 -28.55 0.07 -4.16
C GLY A 189 -27.26 0.48 -4.88
N TRP A 190 -26.23 -0.36 -4.92
CA TRP A 190 -25.00 -0.06 -5.64
C TRP A 190 -25.24 -0.05 -7.16
N THR A 191 -24.92 1.07 -7.81
CA THR A 191 -25.30 1.30 -9.22
C THR A 191 -24.44 0.54 -10.22
N ARG A 192 -23.21 0.19 -9.84
CA ARG A 192 -22.28 -0.57 -10.70
C ARG A 192 -22.44 -2.07 -10.39
N PRO A 193 -22.81 -2.93 -11.34
CA PRO A 193 -22.90 -4.37 -11.06
C PRO A 193 -21.52 -4.94 -10.65
N PRO A 194 -21.50 -6.08 -9.94
CA PRO A 194 -20.24 -6.75 -9.61
C PRO A 194 -19.51 -7.17 -10.89
N GLY A 195 -18.20 -6.96 -10.91
CA GLY A 195 -17.35 -7.30 -12.04
C GLY A 195 -15.95 -6.76 -11.83
N ARG A 196 -14.97 -7.37 -12.54
CA ARG A 196 -13.57 -6.90 -12.50
C ARG A 196 -13.47 -5.44 -12.96
N LEU A 197 -12.40 -4.77 -12.56
CA LEU A 197 -12.07 -3.43 -13.05
C LEU A 197 -12.02 -3.44 -14.58
N ALA A 198 -12.70 -2.49 -15.21
CA ALA A 198 -12.85 -2.34 -16.65
C ALA A 198 -12.40 -0.94 -17.10
N PRO A 199 -12.10 -0.73 -18.39
CA PRO A 199 -11.64 0.56 -18.91
C PRO A 199 -12.63 1.70 -18.63
N GLU A 200 -13.93 1.42 -18.65
CA GLU A 200 -15.00 2.39 -18.41
C GLU A 200 -14.96 2.92 -16.97
N ASP A 201 -14.52 2.11 -16.01
CA ASP A 201 -14.36 2.54 -14.62
C ASP A 201 -13.23 3.57 -14.49
N LEU A 202 -12.09 3.30 -15.13
CA LEU A 202 -10.93 4.20 -15.16
C LEU A 202 -11.26 5.50 -15.90
N ALA A 203 -11.99 5.41 -17.02
CA ALA A 203 -12.42 6.60 -17.77
C ALA A 203 -13.43 7.46 -16.99
N ARG A 204 -14.36 6.82 -16.27
CA ARG A 204 -15.44 7.51 -15.53
C ARG A 204 -14.98 8.11 -14.21
N TRP A 205 -14.20 7.36 -13.44
CA TRP A 205 -13.83 7.73 -12.07
C TRP A 205 -12.35 8.04 -11.90
N GLY A 206 -11.50 7.73 -12.89
CA GLY A 206 -10.11 8.16 -12.91
C GLY A 206 -9.95 9.60 -13.40
N TRP A 207 -8.73 9.97 -13.76
CA TRP A 207 -8.41 11.27 -14.36
C TRP A 207 -8.26 11.13 -15.87
N PRO A 208 -8.73 12.09 -16.69
CA PRO A 208 -8.38 12.11 -18.11
C PRO A 208 -6.86 12.25 -18.30
N ALA A 209 -6.31 11.62 -19.33
CA ALA A 209 -4.86 11.61 -19.58
C ALA A 209 -4.25 13.03 -19.74
N ASP A 210 -5.02 13.98 -20.27
CA ASP A 210 -4.59 15.37 -20.47
C ASP A 210 -4.31 16.13 -19.16
N PHE A 211 -4.85 15.66 -18.04
CA PHE A 211 -4.49 16.17 -16.70
C PHE A 211 -3.10 15.71 -16.25
N GLN A 212 -2.48 14.80 -17.02
CA GLN A 212 -1.17 14.22 -16.77
C GLN A 212 -0.98 13.69 -15.35
N PRO A 213 -1.95 12.91 -14.82
CA PRO A 213 -1.84 12.42 -13.46
C PRO A 213 -0.66 11.46 -13.31
N THR A 214 -0.08 11.41 -12.12
CA THR A 214 0.76 10.26 -11.74
C THR A 214 -0.15 9.15 -11.22
N CYS A 215 -0.07 7.99 -11.85
CA CYS A 215 -0.89 6.82 -11.53
C CYS A 215 -0.07 5.83 -10.70
N TYR A 216 -0.57 5.44 -9.53
CA TYR A 216 0.00 4.40 -8.68
C TYR A 216 -0.93 3.19 -8.70
N VAL A 217 -0.47 2.09 -9.29
CA VAL A 217 -1.24 0.85 -9.43
C VAL A 217 -0.62 -0.24 -8.56
N CYS A 218 -1.39 -0.80 -7.63
CA CYS A 218 -0.90 -1.85 -6.75
C CYS A 218 -1.92 -2.95 -6.52
N GLY A 219 -1.45 -4.21 -6.47
CA GLY A 219 -2.26 -5.39 -6.24
C GLY A 219 -1.61 -6.67 -6.78
N PRO A 220 -2.40 -7.75 -6.97
CA PRO A 220 -1.91 -8.98 -7.61
C PRO A 220 -1.39 -8.73 -9.03
N THR A 221 -0.41 -9.49 -9.50
CA THR A 221 0.24 -9.31 -10.82
C THR A 221 -0.76 -9.12 -11.96
N GLY A 222 -1.73 -10.02 -12.10
CA GLY A 222 -2.73 -9.92 -13.19
C GLY A 222 -3.64 -8.70 -13.08
N PHE A 223 -3.89 -8.18 -11.87
CA PHE A 223 -4.61 -6.92 -11.70
C PHE A 223 -3.77 -5.73 -12.15
N VAL A 224 -2.51 -5.68 -11.71
CA VAL A 224 -1.59 -4.58 -12.04
C VAL A 224 -1.35 -4.50 -13.54
N GLU A 225 -1.13 -5.63 -14.20
CA GLU A 225 -0.93 -5.70 -15.65
C GLU A 225 -2.17 -5.22 -16.41
N ALA A 226 -3.36 -5.69 -16.02
CA ALA A 226 -4.61 -5.25 -16.64
C ALA A 226 -4.85 -3.75 -16.45
N ALA A 227 -4.73 -3.26 -15.20
CA ALA A 227 -4.96 -1.85 -14.89
C ALA A 227 -3.95 -0.92 -15.58
N ALA A 228 -2.66 -1.26 -15.59
CA ALA A 228 -1.64 -0.50 -16.30
C ALA A 228 -1.89 -0.50 -17.82
N GLY A 229 -2.25 -1.65 -18.39
CA GLY A 229 -2.61 -1.76 -19.82
C GLY A 229 -3.80 -0.90 -20.19
N MET A 230 -4.85 -0.89 -19.37
CA MET A 230 -6.03 -0.03 -19.58
C MET A 230 -5.67 1.46 -19.49
N LEU A 231 -4.84 1.88 -18.54
CA LEU A 231 -4.37 3.27 -18.44
C LEU A 231 -3.59 3.70 -19.69
N VAL A 232 -2.71 2.85 -20.22
CA VAL A 232 -2.01 3.15 -21.48
C VAL A 232 -2.98 3.25 -22.65
N ALA A 233 -3.95 2.34 -22.75
CA ALA A 233 -4.98 2.38 -23.79
C ALA A 233 -5.87 3.64 -23.72
N LEU A 234 -6.08 4.18 -22.52
CA LEU A 234 -6.76 5.45 -22.26
C LEU A 234 -5.88 6.69 -22.50
N GLY A 235 -4.63 6.51 -22.94
CA GLY A 235 -3.72 7.59 -23.33
C GLY A 235 -2.80 8.10 -22.22
N HIS A 236 -2.79 7.49 -21.03
CA HIS A 236 -1.84 7.88 -19.99
C HIS A 236 -0.41 7.54 -20.41
N HIS A 237 0.52 8.49 -20.24
CA HIS A 237 1.92 8.29 -20.57
C HIS A 237 2.55 7.20 -19.67
N PRO A 238 3.20 6.15 -20.22
CA PRO A 238 3.73 5.04 -19.43
C PRO A 238 4.67 5.45 -18.28
N ALA A 239 5.49 6.49 -18.48
CA ALA A 239 6.39 7.00 -17.43
C ALA A 239 5.68 7.61 -16.22
N ARG A 240 4.38 7.90 -16.32
CA ARG A 240 3.53 8.36 -15.20
C ARG A 240 2.79 7.22 -14.51
N ILE A 241 2.88 6.00 -15.03
CA ILE A 241 2.26 4.81 -14.43
C ILE A 241 3.34 4.08 -13.62
N ARG A 242 3.21 4.18 -12.30
CA ARG A 242 4.06 3.47 -11.34
C ARG A 242 3.28 2.26 -10.86
N THR A 243 3.95 1.12 -10.82
CA THR A 243 3.34 -0.17 -10.47
C THR A 243 4.12 -0.85 -9.35
N GLU A 244 3.41 -1.45 -8.40
CA GLU A 244 3.96 -2.35 -7.38
C GLU A 244 3.11 -3.62 -7.37
N ARG A 245 3.74 -4.79 -7.32
CA ARG A 245 3.06 -6.08 -7.45
C ARG A 245 3.29 -6.93 -6.23
N PHE A 246 2.24 -7.65 -5.79
CA PHE A 246 2.37 -8.72 -4.81
C PHE A 246 2.02 -10.04 -5.50
N GLY A 247 2.89 -11.04 -5.37
CA GLY A 247 2.69 -12.39 -5.89
C GLY A 247 2.62 -13.40 -4.75
N PRO A 248 2.04 -14.60 -4.98
CA PRO A 248 2.20 -15.70 -4.04
C PRO A 248 3.70 -15.95 -3.88
N SER A 249 4.20 -15.61 -2.71
CA SER A 249 5.57 -15.87 -2.32
C SER A 249 5.69 -17.34 -1.93
N GLY A 250 5.81 -18.18 -2.95
CA GLY A 250 5.98 -19.63 -2.84
C GLY A 250 5.91 -20.28 -4.24
N GLY A 251 7.08 -20.60 -4.81
CA GLY A 251 7.25 -21.27 -6.11
C GLY A 251 8.41 -20.72 -6.91
#